data_AF-X1ID61-F1
#
_entry.id   AF-X1ID61-F1
#
_cell.length_a   1.000
_cell.length_b   1.000
_cell.length_c   1.000
_cell.angle_alpha   90.00
_cell.angle_beta   90.00
_cell.angle_gamma   90.00
#
_symmetry.space_group_name_H-M   'P 1'
#
loop_
_entity.id
_entity.type
_entity.pdbx_description
1 polymer ?
#
loop_
_entity_poly.entity_id
_entity_poly.type
_entity_poly.pdbx_seq_one_letter_code
_entity_poly.pdbx_strand_id
1 'polypeptide(L)'
;MLAASGGITTQLTDLNPGTVFVRADNHSLVASGCLNIDQPNGIASHSSDFYPDNFGPANLSEAFLVVNDNLFLVAGNDSAATFAEVNVTARIRARVVRLSTKDWMAIAIQSTADQ
;
A
#
# COMPACT_ATOMS: atom_id res chain seq x y z
N MET A 1 -11.27 5.82 16.30
CA MET A 1 -9.96 6.23 16.89
C MET A 1 -9.38 5.06 17.68
N LEU A 2 -8.05 4.94 17.86
CA LEU A 2 -7.45 3.88 18.68
C LEU A 2 -7.63 4.15 20.19
N ALA A 3 -7.83 3.09 20.96
CA ALA A 3 -8.09 3.13 22.41
C ALA A 3 -6.82 3.33 23.26
N ALA A 4 -5.64 3.23 22.66
CA ALA A 4 -4.33 3.44 23.28
C ALA A 4 -3.34 3.89 22.20
N SER A 5 -2.08 4.14 22.58
CA SER A 5 -1.01 4.39 21.61
C SER A 5 -0.84 3.19 20.68
N GLY A 6 -0.70 3.45 19.37
CA GLY A 6 -0.63 2.43 18.33
C GLY A 6 -0.58 3.06 16.93
N GLY A 7 -0.86 2.27 15.91
CA GLY A 7 -0.81 2.72 14.51
C GLY A 7 -2.10 2.42 13.76
N ILE A 8 -2.45 3.25 12.78
CA ILE A 8 -3.33 2.84 11.67
C ILE A 8 -2.46 2.67 10.43
N THR A 9 -2.29 1.45 9.97
CA THR A 9 -1.55 1.14 8.75
C THR A 9 -2.50 0.91 7.59
N THR A 10 -2.11 1.39 6.41
CA THR A 10 -2.83 1.19 5.16
C THR A 10 -1.86 0.75 4.07
N GLN A 11 -2.31 -0.18 3.22
CA GLN A 11 -1.54 -0.69 2.10
C GLN A 11 -2.42 -0.78 0.85
N LEU A 12 -1.84 -0.40 -0.28
CA LEU A 12 -2.41 -0.61 -1.62
C LEU A 12 -1.59 -1.69 -2.33
N THR A 13 -2.27 -2.69 -2.84
CA THR A 13 -1.65 -3.86 -3.50
C THR A 13 -2.32 -4.15 -4.84
N ASP A 14 -1.53 -4.66 -5.80
CA ASP A 14 -2.00 -5.11 -7.12
C ASP A 14 -2.58 -6.54 -7.05
N LEU A 15 -2.13 -7.36 -6.09
CA LEU A 15 -2.67 -8.70 -5.84
C LEU A 15 -3.43 -8.73 -4.52
N ASN A 16 -4.55 -9.47 -4.47
CA ASN A 16 -5.38 -9.56 -3.28
C ASN A 16 -4.64 -10.21 -2.10
N PRO A 17 -4.31 -9.48 -1.02
CA PRO A 17 -3.65 -10.04 0.15
C PRO A 17 -4.65 -10.51 1.22
N GLY A 18 -5.95 -10.52 0.88
CA GLY A 18 -7.04 -10.72 1.84
C GLY A 18 -7.10 -9.57 2.83
N THR A 19 -7.00 -9.90 4.12
CA THR A 19 -7.00 -8.93 5.24
C THR A 19 -5.61 -8.74 5.85
N VAL A 20 -4.57 -9.29 5.24
CA VAL A 20 -3.21 -9.31 5.80
C VAL A 20 -2.37 -8.21 5.17
N PHE A 21 -1.51 -7.59 5.96
CA PHE A 21 -0.50 -6.70 5.42
C PHE A 21 0.64 -7.48 4.78
N VAL A 22 1.01 -7.07 3.56
CA VAL A 22 2.17 -7.62 2.88
C VAL A 22 3.45 -6.97 3.41
N ARG A 23 4.53 -7.73 3.33
CA ARG A 23 5.87 -7.27 3.71
C ARG A 23 6.36 -6.21 2.71
N ALA A 24 7.22 -5.30 3.15
CA ALA A 24 7.68 -4.17 2.33
C ALA A 24 8.46 -4.59 1.06
N ASP A 25 9.00 -5.81 1.03
CA ASP A 25 9.71 -6.41 -0.11
C ASP A 25 8.78 -7.17 -1.08
N ASN A 26 7.46 -7.19 -0.83
CA ASN A 26 6.52 -7.87 -1.68
C ASN A 26 6.33 -7.11 -3.01
N HIS A 27 6.47 -7.79 -4.14
CA HIS A 27 6.34 -7.20 -5.48
C HIS A 27 4.95 -6.60 -5.75
N SER A 28 3.92 -7.09 -5.04
CA SER A 28 2.53 -6.64 -5.22
C SER A 28 2.23 -5.36 -4.43
N LEU A 29 3.14 -4.92 -3.56
CA LEU A 29 2.98 -3.68 -2.81
C LEU A 29 3.16 -2.48 -3.76
N VAL A 30 2.08 -1.70 -3.90
CA VAL A 30 2.06 -0.49 -4.73
C VAL A 30 2.41 0.73 -3.89
N ALA A 31 1.90 0.79 -2.66
CA ALA A 31 2.25 1.83 -1.69
C ALA A 31 1.76 1.46 -0.29
N SER A 32 2.43 1.99 0.72
CA SER A 32 2.01 1.86 2.11
C SER A 32 2.02 3.19 2.84
N GLY A 33 1.38 3.23 3.99
CA GLY A 33 1.47 4.36 4.90
C GLY A 33 0.97 3.98 6.28
N CYS A 34 1.44 4.69 7.30
CA CYS A 34 0.86 4.57 8.62
C CYS A 34 0.72 5.92 9.34
N LEU A 35 -0.30 5.99 10.20
CA LEU A 35 -0.50 7.05 11.17
C LEU A 35 -0.25 6.48 12.57
N ASN A 36 0.91 6.82 13.14
CA ASN A 36 1.26 6.51 14.51
C ASN A 36 0.58 7.51 15.44
N ILE A 37 -0.10 7.00 16.46
CA ILE A 37 -0.83 7.78 17.44
C ILE A 37 -0.24 7.48 18.81
N ASP A 38 0.28 8.51 19.46
CA ASP A 38 0.69 8.49 20.85
C ASP A 38 -0.35 9.22 21.69
N GLN A 39 -1.25 8.44 22.29
CA GLN A 39 -2.46 8.97 22.92
C GLN A 39 -2.17 9.76 24.21
N PRO A 40 -1.31 9.31 25.15
CA PRO A 40 -0.97 10.08 26.35
C PRO A 40 -0.35 11.44 26.05
N ASN A 41 0.46 11.54 24.98
CA ASN A 41 1.15 12.76 24.60
C ASN A 41 0.35 13.61 23.59
N GLY A 42 -0.77 13.09 23.07
CA GLY A 42 -1.61 13.78 22.09
C GLY A 42 -0.93 13.99 20.73
N ILE A 43 0.01 13.11 20.36
CA ILE A 43 0.81 13.24 19.14
C ILE A 43 0.28 12.27 18.09
N ALA A 44 0.07 12.78 16.88
CA ALA A 44 -0.15 11.95 15.70
C ALA A 44 0.98 12.22 14.71
N SER A 45 1.74 11.18 14.36
CA SER A 45 2.87 11.27 13.46
C SER A 45 2.72 10.27 12.30
N HIS A 46 3.21 10.65 11.14
CA HIS A 46 3.18 9.82 9.93
C HIS A 46 4.60 9.36 9.57
N SER A 47 5.37 8.90 10.56
CA SER A 47 6.80 8.60 10.40
C SER A 47 7.11 7.36 9.55
N SER A 48 6.11 6.78 8.91
CA SER A 48 6.12 5.47 8.29
C SER A 48 5.45 5.59 6.94
N ASP A 49 6.32 5.62 5.91
CA ASP A 49 6.05 5.59 4.48
C ASP A 49 5.06 6.64 3.95
N PHE A 50 5.57 7.58 3.15
CA PHE A 50 4.75 8.60 2.51
C PHE A 50 4.46 8.15 1.08
N TYR A 51 3.17 7.94 0.78
CA TYR A 51 2.69 7.79 -0.59
C TYR A 51 3.21 8.90 -1.53
N PRO A 52 3.64 8.59 -2.77
CA PRO A 52 3.98 7.26 -3.28
C PRO A 52 5.44 6.91 -2.93
N ASP A 53 5.62 5.73 -2.34
CA ASP A 53 6.93 5.14 -2.07
C ASP A 53 7.76 5.16 -3.36
N ASN A 54 8.97 5.69 -3.27
CA ASN A 54 9.89 5.84 -4.38
C ASN A 54 11.24 5.23 -4.01
N PHE A 55 11.24 4.03 -3.42
CA PHE A 55 12.47 3.35 -3.03
C PHE A 55 13.21 2.75 -4.24
N GLY A 56 14.00 3.59 -4.91
CA GLY A 56 14.89 3.18 -6.00
C GLY A 56 15.52 4.38 -6.71
N PRO A 57 16.63 4.19 -7.46
CA PRO A 57 17.18 5.22 -8.34
C PRO A 57 16.07 5.78 -9.25
N ALA A 58 16.01 7.10 -9.43
CA ALA A 58 14.92 7.81 -10.15
C ALA A 58 14.64 7.34 -11.59
N ASN A 59 15.53 6.52 -12.15
CA ASN A 59 15.49 5.85 -13.43
C ASN A 59 14.83 4.45 -13.40
N LEU A 60 14.45 3.95 -12.22
CA LEU A 60 13.58 2.79 -11.97
C LEU A 60 12.26 3.20 -11.28
N SER A 61 12.18 4.44 -10.79
CA SER A 61 10.97 5.12 -10.26
C SER A 61 9.86 5.38 -11.29
N GLU A 62 9.96 4.81 -12.49
CA GLU A 62 8.95 4.94 -13.53
C GLU A 62 7.77 4.00 -13.23
N ALA A 63 6.96 4.43 -12.26
CA ALA A 63 5.64 3.91 -11.89
C ALA A 63 5.59 2.41 -11.56
N PHE A 64 5.21 2.09 -10.32
CA PHE A 64 4.60 0.79 -10.02
C PHE A 64 3.49 0.52 -11.06
N LEU A 65 3.77 -0.42 -11.96
CA LEU A 65 2.87 -0.80 -13.03
C LEU A 65 1.91 -1.82 -12.46
N VAL A 66 0.68 -1.36 -12.25
CA VAL A 66 -0.43 -2.21 -11.87
C VAL A 66 -0.90 -2.93 -13.13
N VAL A 67 -0.86 -4.25 -13.11
CA VAL A 67 -1.14 -5.08 -14.29
C VAL A 67 -2.56 -5.62 -14.22
N ASN A 68 -3.11 -5.77 -13.02
CA ASN A 68 -4.47 -6.24 -12.85
C ASN A 68 -5.48 -5.12 -13.05
N ASP A 69 -6.70 -5.51 -13.39
CA ASP A 69 -7.84 -4.61 -13.55
C ASP A 69 -8.35 -4.07 -12.19
N ASN A 70 -7.79 -4.54 -11.07
CA ASN A 70 -8.22 -4.21 -9.72
C ASN A 70 -7.04 -3.83 -8.82
N LEU A 71 -7.31 -2.95 -7.85
CA LEU A 71 -6.40 -2.59 -6.78
C LEU A 71 -7.07 -2.84 -5.43
N PHE A 72 -6.31 -3.36 -4.47
CA PHE A 72 -6.82 -3.73 -3.14
C PHE A 72 -6.26 -2.79 -2.08
N LEU A 73 -7.16 -2.08 -1.38
CA LEU A 73 -6.83 -1.25 -0.23
C LEU A 73 -7.14 -2.02 1.06
N VAL A 74 -6.11 -2.25 1.87
CA VAL A 74 -6.24 -2.86 3.19
C VAL A 74 -5.84 -1.86 4.25
N ALA A 75 -6.62 -1.79 5.32
CA ALA A 75 -6.36 -0.93 6.47
C ALA A 75 -6.56 -1.71 7.76
N GLY A 76 -5.76 -1.39 8.78
CA GLY A 76 -5.75 -2.12 10.04
C GLY A 76 -5.18 -1.28 11.17
N ASN A 77 -5.57 -1.64 12.38
CA ASN A 77 -5.08 -1.05 13.61
C ASN A 77 -3.96 -1.92 14.20
N ASP A 78 -2.81 -1.29 14.46
CA ASP A 78 -1.64 -1.93 15.02
C ASP A 78 -1.52 -1.59 16.49
N SER A 79 -1.23 -2.61 17.32
CA SER A 79 -0.93 -2.49 18.75
C SER A 79 -2.06 -1.99 19.66
N ALA A 80 -3.16 -1.43 19.15
CA ALA A 80 -4.32 -1.04 19.95
C ALA A 80 -5.63 -1.16 19.19
N ALA A 81 -6.71 -1.56 19.87
CA ALA A 81 -8.04 -1.70 19.28
C ALA A 81 -8.66 -0.33 18.92
N THR A 82 -9.54 -0.31 17.92
CA THR A 82 -10.41 0.83 17.66
C THR A 82 -11.60 0.80 18.63
N PHE A 83 -11.96 1.94 19.20
CA PHE A 83 -13.15 2.06 20.08
C PHE A 83 -14.32 2.82 19.42
N ALA A 84 -14.10 3.28 18.20
CA ALA A 84 -15.07 3.97 17.35
C ALA A 84 -14.71 3.75 15.89
N GLU A 85 -15.69 3.91 15.00
CA GLU A 85 -15.51 3.80 13.55
C GLU A 85 -14.34 4.66 13.05
N VAL A 86 -13.55 4.09 12.14
CA VAL A 86 -12.41 4.75 11.51
C VAL A 86 -12.65 4.74 10.01
N ASN A 87 -12.60 5.93 9.41
CA ASN A 87 -12.76 6.10 7.98
C ASN A 87 -11.38 6.20 7.32
N VAL A 88 -11.18 5.44 6.25
CA VAL A 88 -9.96 5.49 5.43
C VAL A 88 -10.36 5.86 4.01
N THR A 89 -9.74 6.92 3.49
CA THR A 89 -9.99 7.41 2.14
C THR A 89 -8.70 7.33 1.34
N ALA A 90 -8.70 6.53 0.27
CA ALA A 90 -7.61 6.52 -0.70
C ALA A 90 -7.93 7.44 -1.88
N ARG A 91 -6.94 8.24 -2.29
CA ARG A 91 -6.99 9.02 -3.53
C ARG A 91 -5.86 8.54 -4.45
N ILE A 92 -6.25 7.94 -5.57
CA ILE A 92 -5.31 7.35 -6.54
C ILE A 92 -5.21 8.28 -7.75
N ARG A 93 -3.97 8.59 -8.17
CA ARG A 93 -3.66 9.23 -9.45
C ARG A 93 -2.85 8.24 -10.29
N ALA A 94 -3.46 7.72 -11.34
CA ALA A 94 -2.84 6.76 -12.25
C ALA A 94 -2.83 7.30 -13.68
N ARG A 95 -1.89 6.82 -14.49
CA ARG A 95 -1.83 7.06 -15.93
C ARG A 95 -1.84 5.72 -16.66
N VAL A 96 -2.71 5.59 -17.65
CA VAL A 96 -2.72 4.41 -18.53
C VAL A 96 -1.59 4.53 -19.52
N VAL A 97 -0.77 3.49 -19.62
CA VAL A 97 0.30 3.37 -20.61
C VAL A 97 0.07 2.14 -21.48
N ARG A 98 0.37 2.24 -22.77
CA ARG A 98 0.26 1.11 -23.70
C ARG A 98 1.60 0.39 -23.73
N LEU A 99 1.61 -0.88 -23.35
CA LEU A 99 2.79 -1.75 -23.43
C LEU A 99 2.96 -2.32 -24.83
N SER A 100 4.22 -2.64 -25.19
CA SER A 100 4.49 -3.48 -26.35
C SER A 100 4.11 -4.94 -26.03
N THR A 101 3.85 -5.76 -27.06
CA THR A 101 3.49 -7.18 -26.87
C THR A 101 4.57 -7.95 -26.09
N LYS A 102 5.84 -7.59 -26.26
CA LYS A 102 6.95 -8.22 -25.56
C LYS A 102 6.96 -7.84 -24.07
N ASP A 103 6.75 -6.57 -23.75
CA ASP A 103 6.71 -6.08 -22.37
C ASP A 103 5.49 -6.63 -21.63
N TRP A 104 4.35 -6.73 -22.34
CA TRP A 104 3.14 -7.33 -21.79
C TRP A 104 3.33 -8.82 -21.44
N MET A 105 3.95 -9.61 -22.32
CA MET A 105 4.19 -11.03 -22.01
C MET A 105 5.22 -11.23 -20.89
N ALA A 106 6.25 -10.39 -20.80
CA ALA A 106 7.23 -10.48 -19.72
C ALA A 106 6.58 -10.25 -18.35
N ILE A 107 5.68 -9.27 -18.27
CA ILE A 107 5.00 -8.89 -17.03
C ILE A 107 3.87 -9.86 -16.67
N ALA A 108 3.09 -10.35 -17.64
CA ALA A 108 1.98 -11.28 -17.41
C ALA A 108 2.43 -12.67 -16.90
N ILE A 109 3.67 -13.07 -17.18
CA ILE A 109 4.23 -14.33 -16.67
C ILE A 109 4.60 -14.21 -15.18
N GLN A 110 5.01 -13.03 -14.71
CA GLN A 110 5.30 -12.82 -13.29
C GLN A 110 4.02 -12.83 -12.44
N SER A 111 2.93 -12.24 -12.92
CA SER A 111 1.67 -12.17 -12.14
C SER A 111 0.95 -13.52 -11.99
N THR A 112 1.23 -14.51 -12.85
CA THR A 112 0.63 -15.85 -12.79
C THR A 112 1.46 -16.87 -12.02
N ALA A 113 2.72 -16.56 -11.71
CA ALA A 113 3.61 -17.45 -10.94
C ALA A 113 3.32 -17.43 -9.42
N ASP A 114 2.65 -16.38 -8.93
CA ASP A 114 2.42 -16.13 -7.51
C ASP A 114 0.92 -16.25 -7.11
N GLN A 115 0.11 -16.92 -7.95
CA GLN A 115 -1.28 -17.30 -7.64
C GLN A 115 -1.37 -18.69 -7.00
#